data_AF-A0A5C3M8G9-F1
#
_entry.id   AF-A0A5C3M8G9-F1
#
_cell.length_a   1.000
_cell.length_b   1.000
_cell.length_c   1.000
_cell.angle_alpha   90.00
_cell.angle_beta   90.00
_cell.angle_gamma   90.00
#
_symmetry.space_group_name_H-M   'P 1'
#
loop_
_entity.id
_entity.type
_entity.pdbx_description
1 polymer ?
#
loop_
_entity_poly.entity_id
_entity_poly.type
_entity_poly.pdbx_seq_one_letter_code
_entity_poly.pdbx_strand_id
1 'polypeptide(L)'
;LTKEEITQVFETHERQWTKLATMDELHWRDLPWPMIKRPANPEEITMTAISGYVQSVQYPDQSKPTKDRLKDHIRRWHPDRFETKLLLKVSEDERDMVKDGAGAVVRCLNELLTRSN
;
A
#
# COMPACT_ATOMS: atom_id res chain seq x y z
N LEU A 1 19.50 -0.82 0.78
CA LEU A 1 18.38 -1.75 1.03
C LEU A 1 18.92 -3.15 1.12
N THR A 2 19.43 -3.49 2.31
CA THR A 2 19.79 -4.86 2.68
C THR A 2 18.53 -5.69 2.86
N LYS A 3 18.70 -7.02 2.95
CA LYS A 3 17.55 -7.91 3.10
C LYS A 3 16.76 -7.64 4.39
N GLU A 4 17.46 -7.28 5.45
CA GLU A 4 16.89 -6.98 6.76
C GLU A 4 16.05 -5.70 6.74
N GLU A 5 16.49 -4.66 6.02
CA GLU A 5 15.72 -3.41 5.89
C GLU A 5 14.36 -3.65 5.24
N ILE A 6 14.31 -4.50 4.20
CA ILE A 6 13.05 -4.78 3.50
C ILE A 6 12.08 -5.59 4.38
N THR A 7 12.59 -6.59 5.12
CA THR A 7 11.77 -7.34 6.08
C THR A 7 11.18 -6.42 7.15
N GLN A 8 11.99 -5.50 7.69
CA GLN A 8 11.52 -4.52 8.69
C GLN A 8 10.44 -3.60 8.13
N VAL A 9 10.52 -3.21 6.85
CA VAL A 9 9.47 -2.43 6.19
C VAL A 9 8.14 -3.20 6.16
N PHE A 10 8.15 -4.48 5.77
CA PHE A 10 6.94 -5.30 5.77
C PHE A 10 6.32 -5.45 7.16
N GLU A 11 7.13 -5.74 8.18
CA GLU A 11 6.65 -5.82 9.57
C GLU A 11 6.11 -4.49 10.07
N THR A 12 6.71 -3.38 9.66
CA THR A 12 6.25 -2.04 10.02
C THR A 12 4.91 -1.75 9.36
N HIS A 13 4.74 -2.09 8.09
CA HIS A 13 3.48 -1.91 7.36
C HIS A 13 2.34 -2.74 7.95
N GLU A 14 2.58 -4.00 8.33
CA GLU A 14 1.57 -4.82 9.00
C GLU A 14 1.18 -4.23 10.38
N ARG A 15 2.16 -3.73 11.14
CA ARG A 15 1.90 -3.01 12.40
C ARG A 15 1.10 -1.73 12.16
N GLN A 16 1.44 -0.94 11.14
CA GLN A 16 0.70 0.27 10.78
C GLN A 16 -0.75 -0.06 10.43
N TRP A 17 -0.97 -1.05 9.56
CA TRP A 17 -2.31 -1.51 9.20
C TRP A 17 -3.18 -1.86 10.42
N THR A 18 -2.59 -2.50 11.43
CA THR A 18 -3.27 -2.83 12.69
C THR A 18 -3.60 -1.57 13.49
N LYS A 19 -2.66 -0.61 13.55
CA LYS A 19 -2.85 0.69 14.22
C LYS A 19 -3.91 1.57 13.53
N LEU A 20 -4.01 1.56 12.21
CA LEU A 20 -5.02 2.36 11.48
C LEU A 20 -6.46 2.05 11.94
N ALA A 21 -6.71 0.81 12.35
CA ALA A 21 -8.02 0.40 12.85
C ALA A 21 -8.39 1.12 14.16
N THR A 22 -7.41 1.41 15.01
CA THR A 22 -7.60 2.01 16.34
C THR A 22 -7.38 3.51 16.40
N MET A 23 -6.78 4.12 15.36
CA MET A 23 -6.56 5.56 15.30
C MET A 23 -7.85 6.30 14.94
N ASP A 24 -8.04 7.46 15.56
CA ASP A 24 -9.18 8.36 15.30
C ASP A 24 -8.91 9.30 14.13
N GLU A 25 -7.65 9.74 13.98
CA GLU A 25 -7.18 10.58 12.88
C GLU A 25 -5.99 9.92 12.18
N LEU A 26 -6.00 9.97 10.85
CA LEU A 26 -4.98 9.40 9.97
C LEU A 26 -4.38 10.47 9.09
N HIS A 27 -3.08 10.38 8.88
CA HIS A 27 -2.36 11.20 7.93
C HIS A 27 -1.79 10.35 6.79
N TRP A 28 -1.38 11.02 5.72
CA TRP A 28 -0.66 10.42 4.60
C TRP A 28 0.52 9.53 5.04
N ARG A 29 1.21 9.96 6.12
CA ARG A 29 2.38 9.27 6.67
C ARG A 29 2.04 8.01 7.47
N ASP A 30 0.82 7.89 7.97
CA ASP A 30 0.39 6.73 8.75
C ASP A 30 0.05 5.55 7.86
N LEU A 31 -0.32 5.83 6.61
CA LEU A 31 -0.71 4.82 5.64
C LEU A 31 0.49 3.96 5.20
N PRO A 32 0.36 2.63 5.26
CA PRO A 32 1.38 1.68 4.85
C PRO A 32 1.35 1.47 3.33
N TRP A 33 1.72 2.52 2.59
CA TRP A 33 1.83 2.50 1.12
C TRP A 33 2.63 1.26 0.66
N PRO A 34 2.19 0.52 -0.37
CA PRO A 34 2.84 -0.72 -0.82
C PRO A 34 4.11 -0.43 -1.62
N MET A 35 5.05 0.29 -1.00
CA MET A 35 6.32 0.74 -1.54
C MET A 35 7.39 0.63 -0.44
N ILE A 36 8.63 0.26 -0.80
CA ILE A 36 9.71 0.16 0.18
C ILE A 36 10.05 1.52 0.78
N LYS A 37 10.05 2.56 -0.07
CA LYS A 37 10.16 3.94 0.34
C LYS A 37 8.77 4.55 0.32
N ARG A 38 8.36 5.14 1.45
CA ARG A 38 7.09 5.86 1.55
C ARG A 38 7.10 7.05 0.56
N PRO A 39 6.06 7.20 -0.27
CA PRO A 39 5.94 8.36 -1.14
C PRO A 39 5.69 9.63 -0.32
N ALA A 40 6.23 10.77 -0.76
CA ALA A 40 5.93 12.08 -0.18
C ALA A 40 4.63 12.68 -0.73
N ASN A 41 4.22 12.27 -1.93
CA ASN A 41 3.04 12.74 -2.64
C ASN A 41 2.49 11.63 -3.58
N PRO A 42 1.27 11.77 -4.12
CA PRO A 42 0.67 10.79 -5.02
C PRO A 42 1.47 10.52 -6.30
N GLU A 43 2.21 11.50 -6.81
CA GLU A 43 2.98 11.37 -8.07
C GLU A 43 4.19 10.44 -7.91
N GLU A 44 4.74 10.31 -6.70
CA GLU A 44 5.83 9.36 -6.40
C GLU A 44 5.34 7.90 -6.41
N ILE A 45 4.03 7.66 -6.38
CA ILE A 45 3.44 6.33 -6.44
C ILE A 45 3.54 5.81 -7.86
N THR A 46 4.60 5.06 -8.10
CA THR A 46 4.90 4.47 -9.42
C THR A 46 4.70 2.97 -9.42
N MET A 47 4.29 2.45 -10.57
CA MET A 47 4.15 1.02 -10.80
C MET A 47 5.46 0.25 -10.52
N THR A 48 6.62 0.84 -10.85
CA THR A 48 7.94 0.23 -10.58
C THR A 48 8.20 0.06 -9.09
N ALA A 49 7.88 1.07 -8.28
CA ALA A 49 8.06 1.00 -6.83
C ALA A 49 7.11 -0.02 -6.18
N ILE A 50 5.86 -0.07 -6.62
CA ILE A 50 4.87 -1.05 -6.16
C ILE A 50 5.26 -2.46 -6.57
N SER A 51 5.70 -2.64 -7.83
CA SER A 51 6.16 -3.94 -8.33
C SER A 51 7.34 -4.44 -7.50
N GLY A 52 8.33 -3.57 -7.22
CA GLY A 52 9.49 -3.92 -6.40
C GLY A 52 9.12 -4.33 -4.97
N TYR A 53 8.06 -3.75 -4.41
CA TYR A 53 7.52 -4.15 -3.12
C TYR A 53 6.83 -5.52 -3.18
N VAL A 54 5.85 -5.70 -4.08
CA VAL A 54 5.03 -6.93 -4.13
C VAL A 54 5.82 -8.16 -4.62
N GLN A 55 6.78 -7.95 -5.51
CA GLN A 55 7.67 -8.99 -6.03
C GLN A 55 8.91 -9.21 -5.16
N SER A 56 9.02 -8.51 -4.02
CA SER A 56 10.17 -8.65 -3.14
C SER A 56 10.35 -10.10 -2.68
N VAL A 57 11.61 -10.55 -2.65
CA VAL A 57 11.99 -11.88 -2.14
C VAL A 57 11.76 -11.95 -0.63
N GLN A 58 11.81 -10.83 0.10
CA GLN A 58 11.51 -10.80 1.54
C GLN A 58 10.01 -10.62 1.84
N TYR A 59 9.12 -10.78 0.86
CA TYR A 59 7.69 -10.72 1.13
C TYR A 59 7.32 -11.78 2.20
N PRO A 60 6.55 -11.43 3.24
CA PRO A 60 6.28 -12.31 4.38
C PRO A 60 5.72 -13.68 3.99
N ASP A 61 4.86 -13.69 2.96
CA ASP A 61 4.23 -14.90 2.41
C ASP A 61 4.95 -15.34 1.12
N GLN A 62 6.11 -15.99 1.30
CA GLN A 62 6.95 -16.44 0.18
C GLN A 62 6.31 -17.53 -0.68
N SER A 63 5.42 -18.35 -0.11
CA SER A 63 4.73 -19.44 -0.82
C SER A 63 3.58 -18.93 -1.70
N LYS A 64 3.02 -17.75 -1.41
CA LYS A 64 1.98 -17.14 -2.23
C LYS A 64 2.56 -16.58 -3.54
N PRO A 65 1.97 -16.90 -4.70
CA PRO A 65 2.41 -16.36 -5.98
C PRO A 65 2.15 -14.85 -6.06
N THR A 66 3.02 -14.13 -6.78
CA THR A 66 2.92 -12.67 -6.98
C THR A 66 1.51 -12.21 -7.38
N LYS A 67 0.83 -12.97 -8.24
CA LYS A 67 -0.53 -12.69 -8.70
C LYS A 67 -1.54 -12.62 -7.56
N ASP A 68 -1.43 -13.51 -6.58
CA ASP A 68 -2.34 -13.53 -5.43
C ASP A 68 -1.97 -12.43 -4.43
N ARG A 69 -0.68 -12.11 -4.27
CA ARG A 69 -0.22 -10.94 -3.50
C ARG A 69 -0.80 -9.64 -4.07
N LEU A 70 -0.78 -9.48 -5.40
CA LEU A 70 -1.37 -8.34 -6.09
C LEU A 70 -2.88 -8.25 -5.82
N LYS A 71 -3.63 -9.35 -5.96
CA LYS A 71 -5.08 -9.38 -5.67
C LYS A 71 -5.39 -9.01 -4.22
N ASP A 72 -4.60 -9.48 -3.25
CA ASP A 72 -4.80 -9.13 -1.85
C ASP A 72 -4.56 -7.64 -1.60
N HIS A 73 -3.51 -7.07 -2.19
CA HIS A 73 -3.27 -5.63 -2.12
C HIS A 73 -4.38 -4.82 -2.80
N ILE A 74 -4.88 -5.25 -3.97
CA ILE A 74 -6.00 -4.59 -4.66
C ILE A 74 -7.23 -4.59 -3.77
N ARG A 75 -7.57 -5.72 -3.15
CA ARG A 75 -8.72 -5.82 -2.23
C ARG A 75 -8.56 -4.93 -1.00
N ARG A 76 -7.33 -4.75 -0.52
CA ARG A 76 -7.03 -3.94 0.67
C ARG A 76 -7.06 -2.44 0.39
N TRP A 77 -6.56 -2.03 -0.76
CA TRP A 77 -6.55 -0.64 -1.22
C TRP A 77 -7.80 -0.26 -2.03
N HIS A 78 -8.72 -1.20 -2.28
CA HIS A 78 -9.92 -0.97 -3.08
C HIS A 78 -10.70 0.25 -2.57
N PRO A 79 -11.10 1.18 -3.45
CA PRO A 79 -11.75 2.43 -3.03
C PRO A 79 -12.98 2.17 -2.15
N ASP A 80 -13.80 1.17 -2.49
CA ASP A 80 -14.95 0.79 -1.65
C ASP A 80 -14.59 0.53 -0.19
N ARG A 81 -13.49 -0.19 0.11
CA ARG A 81 -13.07 -0.46 1.50
C ARG A 81 -12.24 0.68 2.09
N PHE A 82 -11.38 1.27 1.27
CA PHE A 82 -10.45 2.30 1.72
C PHE A 82 -11.18 3.61 2.02
N GLU A 83 -12.06 4.05 1.11
CA GLU A 83 -12.82 5.30 1.25
C GLU A 83 -13.84 5.23 2.38
N THR A 84 -14.46 4.06 2.60
CA THR A 84 -15.48 3.89 3.65
C THR A 84 -14.91 3.68 5.05
N LYS A 85 -13.68 3.19 5.18
CA LYS A 85 -13.08 2.88 6.50
C LYS A 85 -11.92 3.80 6.88
N LEU A 86 -11.00 4.04 5.96
CA LEU A 86 -9.77 4.78 6.23
C LEU A 86 -9.92 6.25 5.88
N LEU A 87 -10.45 6.57 4.70
CA LEU A 87 -10.55 7.96 4.24
C LEU A 87 -11.46 8.83 5.14
N LEU A 88 -12.45 8.24 5.82
CA LEU A 88 -13.27 8.94 6.81
C LEU A 88 -12.49 9.40 8.06
N LYS A 89 -11.38 8.72 8.36
CA LYS A 89 -10.50 9.06 9.48
C LYS A 89 -9.34 9.95 9.04
N VAL A 90 -9.14 10.12 7.74
CA VAL A 90 -8.03 10.94 7.24
C VAL A 90 -8.38 12.41 7.45
N SER A 91 -7.40 13.18 7.95
CA SER A 91 -7.52 14.63 8.14
C SER A 91 -8.01 15.29 6.85
N GLU A 92 -8.96 16.23 6.96
CA GLU A 92 -9.62 16.83 5.79
C GLU A 92 -8.62 17.47 4.81
N ASP A 93 -7.55 18.08 5.33
CA ASP A 93 -6.49 18.73 4.53
C ASP A 93 -5.70 17.74 3.66
N GLU A 94 -5.55 16.49 4.12
CA GLU A 94 -4.81 15.45 3.40
C GLU A 94 -5.73 14.45 2.70
N ARG A 95 -7.06 14.58 2.85
CA ARG A 95 -8.04 13.60 2.38
C ARG A 95 -7.99 13.43 0.86
N ASP A 96 -7.99 14.51 0.11
CA ASP A 96 -7.92 14.46 -1.35
C ASP A 96 -6.59 13.87 -1.82
N MET A 97 -5.49 14.27 -1.18
CA MET A 97 -4.16 13.74 -1.48
C MET A 97 -4.10 12.23 -1.24
N VAL A 98 -4.58 11.75 -0.09
CA VAL A 98 -4.64 10.32 0.26
C VAL A 98 -5.54 9.55 -0.70
N LYS A 99 -6.69 10.11 -1.07
CA LYS A 99 -7.62 9.48 -2.02
C LYS A 99 -6.96 9.28 -3.38
N ASP A 100 -6.30 10.30 -3.90
CA ASP A 100 -5.56 10.24 -5.17
C ASP A 100 -4.43 9.21 -5.10
N GLY A 101 -3.69 9.19 -3.99
CA GLY A 101 -2.64 8.20 -3.76
C GLY A 101 -3.17 6.75 -3.72
N ALA A 102 -4.28 6.52 -3.01
CA ALA A 102 -4.92 5.21 -2.95
C ALA A 102 -5.43 4.77 -4.34
N GLY A 103 -6.01 5.70 -5.11
CA GLY A 103 -6.39 5.47 -6.50
C GLY A 103 -5.20 5.08 -7.39
N ALA A 104 -4.09 5.79 -7.27
CA ALA A 104 -2.84 5.49 -7.98
C ALA A 104 -2.31 4.09 -7.64
N VAL A 105 -2.32 3.71 -6.35
CA VAL A 105 -1.94 2.37 -5.90
C VAL A 105 -2.82 1.29 -6.54
N VAL A 106 -4.15 1.42 -6.46
CA VAL A 106 -5.08 0.43 -7.03
C VAL A 106 -4.90 0.30 -8.52
N ARG A 107 -4.72 1.43 -9.24
CA ARG A 107 -4.45 1.43 -10.67
C ARG A 107 -3.16 0.68 -11.00
N CYS A 108 -2.06 1.01 -10.33
CA CYS A 108 -0.77 0.34 -10.53
C CYS A 108 -0.86 -1.16 -10.25
N LEU A 109 -1.52 -1.56 -9.16
CA LEU A 109 -1.69 -2.97 -8.81
C LEU A 109 -2.52 -3.73 -9.86
N ASN A 110 -3.60 -3.13 -10.36
CA ASN A 110 -4.41 -3.73 -11.43
C ASN A 110 -3.61 -3.85 -12.74
N GLU A 111 -2.85 -2.82 -13.12
CA GLU A 111 -1.99 -2.89 -14.31
C GLU A 111 -0.93 -4.00 -14.18
N LEU A 112 -0.31 -4.15 -13.00
CA LEU A 112 0.63 -5.24 -12.72
C LEU A 112 -0.06 -6.60 -12.78
N LEU A 113 -1.27 -6.72 -12.25
CA LEU A 113 -2.04 -7.97 -12.28
C LEU A 113 -2.37 -8.39 -13.72
N THR A 114 -2.79 -7.45 -14.56
CA THR A 114 -3.08 -7.69 -15.98
C THR A 114 -1.82 -8.08 -16.74
N ARG A 115 -0.66 -7.47 -16.47
CA ARG A 115 0.63 -7.83 -17.08
C ARG A 115 1.17 -9.18 -16.61
N SER A 116 0.71 -9.68 -15.46
CA SER A 116 1.12 -10.96 -14.88
C SER A 116 0.20 -12.12 -15.30
N ASN A 117 -0.68 -11.90 -16.28
CA ASN A 117 -1.71 -12.84 -16.75
C ASN A 117 -1.46 -13.19 -18.22
#